data_AF-A0A1G5S834-F1
#
_entry.id   AF-A0A1G5S834-F1
#
_cell.length_a   1.000
_cell.length_b   1.000
_cell.length_c   1.000
_cell.angle_alpha   90.00
_cell.angle_beta   90.00
_cell.angle_gamma   90.00
#
_symmetry.space_group_name_H-M   'P 1'
#
loop_
_entity.id
_entity.type
_entity.pdbx_description
1 polymer ?
#
loop_
_entity_poly.entity_id
_entity_poly.type
_entity_poly.pdbx_seq_one_letter_code
_entity_poly.pdbx_strand_id
1 'polypeptide(L)' 'MISNLNRGCRWGAFDIKLGANQIDEAAQELLAIQKMMTEDPKAKAPELLGVICGLSKFGYTREDGVLVIPITALRP' A
#
# COMPACT_ATOMS: atom_id res chain seq x y z
N MET A 1 -18.24 -9.92 28.75
CA MET A 1 -18.50 -8.62 28.11
C MET A 1 -17.14 -7.92 27.94
N ILE A 2 -16.43 -8.20 26.85
CA ILE A 2 -15.31 -7.34 26.41
C ILE A 2 -15.77 -6.82 25.06
N SER A 3 -16.18 -5.55 25.11
CA SER A 3 -16.74 -4.76 24.04
C SER A 3 -15.79 -4.65 22.85
N ASN A 4 -16.36 -4.79 21.65
CA ASN A 4 -15.90 -4.18 20.41
C ASN A 4 -15.06 -2.91 20.66
N LEU A 5 -13.75 -3.01 20.43
CA LEU A 5 -12.90 -1.83 20.30
C LEU A 5 -12.03 -1.95 19.04
N ASN A 6 -12.64 -2.32 17.91
CA ASN A 6 -12.06 -2.04 16.60
C ASN A 6 -12.26 -0.54 16.32
N ARG A 7 -11.50 0.32 17.00
CA ARG A 7 -11.49 1.76 16.69
C ARG A 7 -10.92 1.92 15.28
N GLY A 8 -11.68 2.59 14.43
CA GLY A 8 -11.47 2.71 12.98
C GLY A 8 -10.22 3.49 12.57
N CYS A 9 -9.02 2.99 12.90
CA CYS A 9 -7.76 3.55 12.42
C CYS A 9 -7.58 3.19 10.95
N ARG A 10 -7.73 4.17 10.06
CA ARG A 10 -7.40 4.01 8.64
C ARG A 10 -5.88 3.93 8.51
N TRP A 11 -5.38 3.02 7.69
CA TRP A 11 -3.95 2.86 7.48
C TRP A 11 -3.69 2.46 6.03
N GLY A 12 -2.45 2.67 5.57
CA GLY A 12 -2.00 2.29 4.25
C GLY A 12 -0.78 1.37 4.31
N ALA A 13 -0.68 0.44 3.36
CA ALA A 13 0.46 -0.45 3.21
C ALA A 13 1.39 0.09 2.13
N PHE A 14 2.70 0.06 2.42
CA PHE A 14 3.72 0.53 1.50
C PHE A 14 4.83 -0.50 1.32
N ASP A 15 5.30 -0.64 0.09
CA ASP A 15 6.54 -1.36 -0.24
C ASP A 15 7.56 -0.38 -0.82
N ILE A 16 8.85 -0.60 -0.57
CA ILE A 16 9.94 0.27 -0.99
C ILE A 16 10.84 -0.49 -1.95
N LYS A 17 10.92 -0.04 -3.20
CA LYS A 17 11.80 -0.63 -4.22
C LYS A 17 12.78 0.40 -4.78
N LEU A 18 14.02 -0.02 -5.04
CA LEU A 18 15.03 0.85 -5.64
C LEU A 18 14.89 0.95 -7.16
N GLY A 19 14.43 -0.12 -7.82
CA GLY A 19 14.25 -0.19 -9.27
C GLY A 19 12.80 0.09 -9.72
N ALA A 20 12.62 0.86 -10.80
CA ALA A 20 11.30 1.09 -11.39
C ALA A 20 10.70 -0.17 -12.04
N ASN A 21 11.54 -1.12 -12.45
CA ASN A 21 11.12 -2.41 -13.02
C ASN A 21 10.48 -3.36 -11.98
N GLN A 22 10.50 -3.02 -10.70
CA GLN A 22 9.91 -3.81 -9.61
C GLN A 22 8.54 -3.28 -9.17
N ILE A 23 8.05 -2.18 -9.77
CA ILE A 23 6.81 -1.52 -9.37
C ILE A 23 5.61 -2.44 -9.54
N ASP A 24 5.51 -3.14 -10.66
CA ASP A 24 4.35 -3.99 -10.95
C ASP A 24 4.28 -5.20 -10.02
N GLU A 25 5.41 -5.86 -9.79
CA GLU A 25 5.50 -6.97 -8.84
C GLU A 25 5.13 -6.54 -7.42
N ALA A 26 5.73 -5.45 -6.93
CA ALA A 26 5.45 -4.90 -5.60
C ALA A 26 3.97 -4.56 -5.41
N ALA A 27 3.35 -3.99 -6.44
CA ALA A 27 1.95 -3.63 -6.36
C ALA A 27 1.02 -4.85 -6.37
N GLN A 28 1.35 -5.91 -7.13
CA GLN A 28 0.61 -7.17 -7.06
C GLN A 28 0.73 -7.84 -5.68
N GLU A 29 1.91 -7.78 -5.05
CA GLU A 29 2.10 -8.27 -3.68
C GLU A 29 1.23 -7.50 -2.67
N LEU A 30 1.20 -6.16 -2.77
CA LEU A 30 0.35 -5.31 -1.92
C LEU A 30 -1.14 -5.61 -2.10
N LEU A 31 -1.61 -5.82 -3.34
CA LEU A 31 -2.99 -6.19 -3.64
C LEU A 31 -3.33 -7.58 -3.08
N ALA A 32 -2.42 -8.55 -3.18
CA ALA A 32 -2.60 -9.88 -2.62
C ALA A 32 -2.73 -9.84 -1.09
N ILE A 33 -1.91 -9.01 -0.42
CA ILE A 33 -2.01 -8.78 1.03
C ILE A 33 -3.35 -8.11 1.38
N GLN A 34 -3.74 -7.04 0.66
CA GLN A 34 -5.02 -6.37 0.90
C GLN A 34 -6.20 -7.34 0.74
N LYS A 35 -6.19 -8.19 -0.28
CA LYS A 35 -7.21 -9.21 -0.52
C LYS A 35 -7.27 -10.20 0.65
N MET A 36 -6.13 -10.77 1.05
CA MET A 36 -6.05 -11.68 2.20
C MET A 36 -6.63 -11.05 3.48
N MET A 37 -6.27 -9.79 3.75
CA MET A 37 -6.78 -9.07 4.93
C MET A 37 -8.26 -8.69 4.82
N THR A 38 -8.78 -8.54 3.61
CA THR A 38 -10.22 -8.28 3.37
C THR A 38 -11.05 -9.54 3.65
N GLU A 39 -10.48 -10.71 3.39
CA GLU A 39 -11.14 -12.01 3.62
C GLU A 39 -11.09 -12.47 5.09
N ASP A 40 -10.21 -11.91 5.93
CA ASP A 40 -10.14 -12.20 7.37
C ASP A 40 -11.02 -11.24 8.20
N PRO A 41 -12.11 -11.71 8.85
CA PRO A 41 -13.01 -10.89 9.66
C PRO A 41 -12.35 -10.22 10.88
N LYS A 42 -11.17 -10.69 11.29
CA LYS A 42 -10.40 -10.14 12.40
C LYS A 42 -9.37 -9.12 11.95
N ALA A 43 -9.06 -9.07 10.66
CA ALA A 43 -8.11 -8.12 10.10
C ALA A 43 -8.83 -6.83 9.67
N LYS A 44 -8.06 -5.75 9.63
CA LYS A 44 -8.47 -4.51 8.97
C LYS A 44 -7.58 -4.29 7.76
N ALA A 45 -8.13 -4.44 6.56
CA ALA A 45 -7.39 -4.20 5.32
C ALA A 45 -6.91 -2.74 5.21
N PRO A 46 -5.76 -2.51 4.53
CA PRO A 46 -5.30 -1.16 4.25
C PRO A 46 -6.25 -0.44 3.29
N GLU A 47 -6.49 0.85 3.53
CA GLU A 47 -7.32 1.71 2.68
C GLU A 47 -6.52 2.39 1.56
N LEU A 48 -5.19 2.33 1.64
CA LEU A 48 -4.27 2.88 0.65
C LEU A 48 -3.11 1.92 0.45
N LEU A 49 -2.73 1.71 -0.81
CA LEU A 49 -1.57 0.92 -1.20
C LEU A 49 -0.59 1.83 -1.95
N GLY A 50 0.70 1.72 -1.65
CA GLY A 50 1.71 2.53 -2.32
C GLY A 50 3.06 1.84 -2.48
N VAL A 51 3.68 2.00 -3.64
CA VAL A 51 5.08 1.61 -3.87
C VAL A 51 5.92 2.88 -3.84
N ILE A 52 6.84 2.98 -2.89
CA ILE A 52 7.85 4.03 -2.85
C ILE A 52 9.01 3.59 -3.73
N CYS A 53 9.28 4.32 -4.81
CA CYS A 53 10.30 3.95 -5.79
C CYS A 53 11.43 4.97 -5.87
N GLY A 54 12.68 4.51 -5.72
CA GLY A 54 13.88 5.34 -5.77
C GLY A 54 14.20 5.90 -7.16
N LEU A 55 13.78 5.24 -8.24
CA LEU A 55 14.10 5.60 -9.63
C LEU A 55 12.88 6.02 -10.46
N SER A 56 11.73 6.26 -9.83
CA SER A 56 10.54 6.76 -10.54
C SER A 56 10.67 8.25 -10.86
N LYS A 57 10.23 8.65 -12.07
CA LYS A 57 10.36 10.04 -12.56
C LYS A 57 9.31 10.99 -11.98
N PHE A 58 8.14 10.48 -11.61
CA PHE A 58 7.01 11.24 -11.09
C PHE A 58 6.07 10.31 -10.31
N GLY A 59 5.23 10.89 -9.45
CA GLY A 59 4.19 10.14 -8.74
C GLY A 59 2.92 9.99 -9.59
N TYR A 60 2.33 8.80 -9.55
CA TYR A 60 1.10 8.49 -10.28
C TYR A 60 0.30 7.40 -9.59
N THR A 61 -0.95 7.22 -10.01
CA THR A 61 -1.80 6.09 -9.58
C THR A 61 -1.85 5.09 -10.72
N ARG A 62 -1.58 3.82 -10.44
CA ARG A 62 -1.74 2.72 -11.40
C ARG A 62 -3.23 2.44 -11.63
N GLU A 63 -3.58 1.78 -12.73
CA GLU A 63 -4.97 1.47 -13.07
C GLU A 63 -5.68 0.61 -12.00
N ASP A 64 -4.92 -0.18 -11.24
CA ASP A 64 -5.41 -1.00 -10.12
C ASP A 64 -5.46 -0.26 -8.77
N GLY A 65 -5.27 1.07 -8.78
CA GLY A 65 -5.43 1.93 -7.60
C GLY A 65 -4.20 2.01 -6.68
N VAL A 66 -3.10 1.33 -6.99
CA VAL A 66 -1.85 1.44 -6.21
C VAL A 66 -1.10 2.73 -6.57
N LEU A 67 -0.69 3.49 -5.55
CA LEU A 67 0.11 4.70 -5.73
C LEU A 67 1.57 4.35 -6.02
N VAL A 68 2.20 5.06 -6.95
CA VAL A 68 3.65 5.05 -7.15
C VAL A 68 4.19 6.37 -6.68
N ILE A 69 5.09 6.33 -5.69
CA ILE A 69 5.57 7.49 -4.94
C ILE A 69 7.09 7.59 -5.11
N PRO A 70 7.61 8.60 -5.82
CA PRO A 70 9.04 8.85 -5.82
C PRO A 70 9.54 9.12 -4.41
N ILE A 71 10.72 8.59 -4.04
CA ILE A 71 11.33 8.90 -2.74
C ILE A 71 11.51 10.43 -2.57
N THR A 72 11.71 11.15 -3.67
CA THR A 72 11.84 12.62 -3.72
C THR A 72 10.55 13.37 -3.43
N ALA A 73 9.39 12.69 -3.41
CA ALA A 73 8.12 13.27 -3.01
C ALA A 73 7.93 13.30 -1.48
N LEU A 74 8.76 12.57 -0.73
CA LEU A 74 8.71 12.56 0.74
C LEU A 74 9.54 13.71 1.30
N ARG A 75 8.98 14.47 2.24
CA ARG A 75 9.67 15.51 2.99
C ARG A 75 9.98 15.03 4.42
N PRO A 76 11.03 15.57 5.07
CA PRO A 76 11.32 15.33 6.48
C PRO A 76 10.18 15.77 7.40
#